data_AF-A0A3P5ZU53-F1
#
_entry.id   AF-A0A3P5ZU53-F1
#
_cell.length_a   1.000
_cell.length_b   1.000
_cell.length_c   1.000
_cell.angle_alpha   90.00
_cell.angle_beta   90.00
_cell.angle_gamma   90.00
#
_symmetry.space_group_name_H-M   'P 1'
#
loop_
_entity.id
_entity.type
_entity.pdbx_description
1 polymer ?
#
loop_
_entity_poly.entity_id
_entity_poly.type
_entity_poly.pdbx_seq_one_letter_code
_entity_poly.pdbx_strand_id
1 'polypeptide(L)'
;GIPCKHAICVLDDNQDDAEKYVSDYYSSLCLQNTYADNIRPVNGETLWNKIEKPPIGIPDIRKPRGRPKKRDRRKEPFESLQNAGKSTRHGRISHCSRCDQAGHIKSGCKNEPVVVEGPKNRRGRPRK
;
A
#
# COMPACT_ATOMS: atom_id res chain seq x y z
N GLY A 1 24.11 14.13 15.69
CA GLY A 1 22.84 13.59 15.13
C GLY A 1 21.87 13.30 16.26
N ILE A 2 20.68 12.76 15.97
CA ILE A 2 19.82 12.20 17.02
C ILE A 2 20.17 10.70 17.14
N PRO A 3 20.42 10.18 18.36
CA PRO A 3 20.75 8.76 18.54
C PRO A 3 19.62 7.87 18.01
N CYS A 4 19.99 6.72 17.43
CA CYS A 4 19.00 5.74 16.98
C CYS A 4 18.41 4.98 18.18
N LYS A 5 17.28 4.29 17.97
CA LYS A 5 16.62 3.51 19.02
C LYS A 5 17.55 2.51 19.74
N HIS A 6 18.47 1.87 19.01
CA HIS A 6 19.41 0.91 19.61
C HIS A 6 20.44 1.61 20.50
N ALA A 7 20.92 2.79 20.07
CA ALA A 7 21.83 3.58 20.88
C ALA A 7 21.15 4.06 22.16
N ILE A 8 19.89 4.48 22.09
CA ILE A 8 19.11 4.88 23.27
C ILE A 8 18.98 3.73 24.26
N CYS A 9 18.66 2.50 23.80
CA CYS A 9 18.59 1.33 24.68
C CYS A 9 19.92 1.06 25.40
N VAL A 10 21.04 1.12 24.69
CA VAL A 10 22.37 0.89 25.29
C VAL A 10 22.73 1.98 26.30
N LEU A 11 22.33 3.23 26.06
CA LEU A 11 22.55 4.33 27.00
C LEU A 11 21.71 4.17 28.26
N ASP A 12 20.45 3.75 28.11
CA ASP A 12 19.55 3.46 29.23
C ASP A 12 20.08 2.31 30.10
N ASP A 13 20.57 1.23 29.47
CA ASP A 13 21.23 0.11 30.16
C ASP A 13 22.45 0.56 30.97
N ASN A 14 23.18 1.56 30.47
CA ASN A 14 24.34 2.15 31.13
C ASN A 14 23.98 3.25 32.15
N GLN A 15 22.69 3.53 32.38
CA GLN A 15 22.21 4.66 33.20
C GLN A 15 22.77 6.02 32.76
N ASP A 16 23.00 6.16 31.46
CA ASP A 16 23.52 7.36 30.84
C ASP A 16 22.41 8.15 30.17
N ASP A 17 22.55 9.47 30.19
CA ASP A 17 21.57 10.38 29.61
C ASP A 17 21.74 10.47 28.09
N ALA A 18 20.68 10.11 27.36
CA ALA A 18 20.64 10.15 25.90
C ALA A 18 20.77 11.56 25.33
N GLU A 19 20.37 12.59 26.07
CA GLU A 19 20.41 13.99 25.62
C GLU A 19 21.84 14.47 25.36
N LYS A 20 22.81 13.97 26.12
CA LYS A 20 24.25 14.31 25.96
C LYS A 20 24.83 13.87 24.62
N TYR A 21 24.18 12.90 23.96
CA TYR A 21 24.62 12.34 22.68
C TYR A 21 23.87 12.94 21.47
N VAL A 22 22.94 13.87 21.73
CA VAL A 22 22.26 14.63 20.67
C VAL A 22 23.19 15.73 20.15
N SER A 23 23.22 15.95 18.84
CA SER A 23 23.95 17.09 18.25
C SER A 23 23.40 18.43 18.73
N ASP A 24 24.31 19.35 19.04
CA ASP A 24 24.00 20.78 19.25
C ASP A 24 23.19 21.40 18.11
N TYR A 25 23.33 20.90 16.89
CA TYR A 25 22.56 21.34 15.72
C TYR A 25 21.04 21.30 15.94
N TYR A 26 20.55 20.39 16.80
CA TYR A 26 19.12 20.28 17.13
C TYR A 26 18.71 21.14 18.34
N SER A 27 19.62 21.93 18.89
CA SER A 27 19.31 22.85 19.98
C SER A 27 18.41 24.00 19.51
N SER A 28 17.59 24.54 20.41
CA SER A 28 16.78 25.72 20.14
C SER A 28 17.63 26.94 19.77
N LEU A 29 18.86 27.04 20.31
CA LEU A 29 19.81 28.08 19.97
C LEU A 29 20.24 27.99 18.50
N CYS A 30 20.63 26.80 18.03
CA CYS A 30 20.99 26.60 16.62
C CYS A 30 19.80 26.88 15.70
N LEU A 31 18.59 26.50 16.10
CA LEU A 31 17.38 26.82 15.35
C LEU A 31 17.17 28.35 15.26
N GLN A 32 17.22 29.05 16.39
CA GLN A 32 17.09 30.52 16.42
C GLN A 32 18.17 31.19 15.57
N ASN A 33 19.43 30.76 15.67
CA ASN A 33 20.52 31.31 14.87
C ASN A 33 20.33 31.05 13.37
N THR A 34 19.80 29.89 12.99
CA THR A 34 19.52 29.56 11.59
C THR A 34 18.48 30.49 10.97
N TYR A 35 17.52 30.94 11.78
CA TYR A 35 16.44 31.85 11.38
C TYR A 35 16.60 33.26 11.95
N ALA A 36 17.78 33.60 12.49
CA ALA A 36 18.02 34.92 13.08
C ALA A 36 17.96 36.00 12.00
N ASP A 37 18.49 35.68 10.83
CA ASP A 37 18.33 36.48 9.63
C ASP A 37 17.02 36.11 8.94
N ASN A 38 16.07 37.04 8.96
CA ASN A 38 14.83 36.89 8.22
C ASN A 38 15.13 36.84 6.72
N ILE A 39 14.45 35.93 6.00
CA ILE A 39 14.43 35.94 4.54
C ILE A 39 13.89 37.30 4.12
N ARG A 40 14.71 38.10 3.43
CA ARG A 40 14.30 39.43 2.95
C ARG A 40 13.08 39.24 2.05
N PRO A 41 12.03 40.07 2.21
CA PRO A 41 10.88 39.99 1.34
C PRO A 41 11.35 40.15 -0.10
N VAL A 42 10.93 39.22 -0.95
CA VAL A 42 11.18 39.30 -2.38
C VAL A 42 10.07 40.17 -2.97
N ASN A 43 10.45 41.18 -3.75
CA ASN A 43 9.50 42.04 -4.46
C ASN A 43 8.62 41.21 -5.42
N GLY A 44 7.55 41.81 -5.97
CA GLY A 44 6.75 41.12 -6.99
C GLY A 44 7.56 40.77 -8.25
N GLU A 45 7.12 39.77 -9.01
CA GLU A 45 7.79 39.28 -10.23
C GLU A 45 8.14 40.39 -11.22
N THR A 46 7.27 41.41 -11.33
CA THR A 46 7.46 42.58 -12.21
C THR A 46 8.71 43.41 -11.87
N LEU A 47 9.18 43.35 -10.63
CA LEU A 47 10.34 44.09 -10.11
C LEU A 47 11.61 43.24 -10.09
N TRP A 48 11.56 41.99 -10.55
CA TRP A 48 12.74 41.13 -10.61
C TRP A 48 13.64 41.51 -11.78
N ASN A 49 14.94 41.56 -11.53
CA ASN A 49 15.92 41.73 -12.58
C ASN A 49 15.81 40.54 -13.55
N LYS A 50 15.50 40.84 -14.82
CA LYS A 50 15.50 39.82 -15.87
C LYS A 50 16.96 39.41 -16.11
N ILE A 51 17.27 38.18 -15.72
CA ILE A 51 18.57 37.59 -16.00
C ILE A 51 18.45 36.89 -17.36
N GLU A 52 19.42 37.07 -18.25
CA GLU A 52 19.54 36.34 -19.54
C GLU A 52 19.95 34.87 -19.31
N LYS A 53 19.28 34.19 -18.37
CA LYS A 53 19.44 32.76 -18.13
C LYS A 53 18.39 32.01 -18.93
N PRO A 54 18.74 30.83 -19.46
CA PRO A 54 17.74 29.97 -20.08
C PRO A 54 16.64 29.65 -19.05
N PRO A 55 15.38 29.48 -19.49
CA PRO A 55 14.30 29.08 -18.61
C PRO A 55 14.68 27.78 -17.89
N ILE A 56 14.29 27.66 -16.62
CA ILE A 56 14.42 26.41 -15.87
C ILE A 56 13.57 25.37 -16.60
N GLY A 57 14.23 24.41 -17.26
CA GLY A 57 13.56 23.35 -17.97
C GLY A 57 12.76 22.46 -17.00
N ILE A 58 11.64 21.92 -17.48
CA ILE A 58 10.94 20.85 -16.77
C ILE A 58 11.93 19.68 -16.64
N PRO A 59 12.18 19.15 -15.43
CA PRO A 59 12.98 17.95 -15.28
C PRO A 59 12.41 16.84 -16.15
N ASP A 60 13.27 16.09 -16.85
CA ASP A 60 12.80 14.95 -17.64
C ASP A 60 11.97 14.02 -16.76
N ILE A 61 10.75 13.71 -17.20
CA ILE A 61 9.88 12.76 -16.52
C ILE A 61 10.53 11.38 -16.64
N ARG A 62 11.33 11.01 -15.64
CA ARG A 62 11.92 9.69 -15.55
C ARG A 62 10.88 8.74 -14.99
N LYS A 63 10.57 7.68 -15.73
CA LYS A 63 9.89 6.53 -15.13
C LYS A 63 10.74 6.07 -13.94
N PRO A 64 10.17 5.88 -12.75
CA PRO A 64 10.93 5.34 -11.63
C PRO A 64 11.58 4.05 -12.10
N ARG A 65 12.81 3.77 -11.62
CA ARG A 65 13.47 2.47 -11.77
C ARG A 65 12.71 1.42 -10.95
N GLY A 66 11.45 1.20 -11.31
CA GLY A 66 10.56 0.23 -10.71
C GLY A 66 11.04 -1.17 -11.06
N ARG A 67 10.67 -2.13 -10.21
CA ARG A 67 10.95 -3.54 -10.42
C ARG A 67 10.40 -3.97 -11.80
N PRO A 68 11.21 -4.57 -12.69
CA PRO A 68 10.72 -5.07 -13.97
C PRO A 68 9.62 -6.10 -13.74
N LYS A 69 8.47 -5.91 -14.42
CA LYS A 69 7.26 -6.76 -14.36
C LYS A 69 7.51 -8.25 -14.66
N LYS A 70 8.70 -8.61 -15.16
CA LYS A 70 9.03 -10.00 -15.54
C LYS A 70 9.22 -10.95 -14.36
N ARG A 71 9.25 -10.47 -13.10
CA ARG A 71 9.18 -11.32 -11.91
C ARG A 71 7.81 -11.15 -11.23
N ASP A 72 6.77 -11.53 -11.94
CA ASP A 72 5.51 -11.87 -11.27
C ASP A 72 5.77 -13.01 -10.28
N ARG A 73 5.16 -12.94 -9.10
CA ARG A 73 5.16 -14.01 -8.10
C ARG A 73 4.77 -15.32 -8.80
N ARG A 74 5.48 -16.43 -8.54
CA ARG A 74 5.02 -17.75 -8.97
C ARG A 74 3.63 -17.98 -8.37
N LYS A 75 2.62 -18.02 -9.23
CA LYS A 75 1.23 -18.23 -8.82
C LYS A 75 1.09 -19.67 -8.33
N GLU A 76 0.42 -19.85 -7.20
CA GLU A 76 0.10 -21.17 -6.65
C GLU A 76 -0.89 -21.90 -7.59
N PRO A 77 -0.96 -23.24 -7.57
CA PRO A 77 -1.79 -24.02 -8.52
C PRO A 77 -3.28 -23.65 -8.54
N PHE A 78 -3.80 -23.06 -7.46
CA PHE A 78 -5.19 -22.65 -7.30
C PHE A 78 -5.48 -21.20 -7.73
N GLU A 79 -4.46 -20.41 -8.04
CA GLU A 79 -4.60 -19.03 -8.52
C GLU A 79 -4.81 -19.00 -10.03
N SER A 80 -5.79 -18.23 -10.51
CA SER A 80 -6.09 -18.24 -11.94
C SER A 80 -5.01 -17.50 -12.75
N LEU A 81 -4.47 -18.18 -13.78
CA LEU A 81 -3.44 -17.65 -14.66
C LEU A 81 -3.99 -16.55 -15.58
N GLN A 82 -5.23 -16.71 -16.04
CA GLN A 82 -5.87 -15.83 -17.02
C GLN A 82 -6.63 -14.64 -16.41
N ASN A 83 -7.19 -14.78 -15.20
CA ASN A 83 -8.00 -13.73 -14.56
C ASN A 83 -7.42 -13.35 -13.18
N ALA A 84 -6.67 -12.26 -13.11
CA ALA A 84 -6.15 -11.76 -11.84
C ALA A 84 -7.29 -11.54 -10.82
N GLY A 85 -7.10 -12.01 -9.57
CA GLY A 85 -8.07 -11.85 -8.48
C GLY A 85 -9.25 -12.84 -8.46
N LYS A 86 -9.29 -13.81 -9.38
CA LYS A 86 -10.30 -14.89 -9.35
C LYS A 86 -9.66 -16.20 -8.88
N SER A 87 -10.32 -16.89 -7.96
CA SER A 87 -9.97 -18.27 -7.63
C SER A 87 -10.39 -19.22 -8.76
N THR A 88 -9.61 -20.27 -8.97
CA THR A 88 -10.04 -21.38 -9.83
C THR A 88 -11.11 -22.21 -9.12
N ARG A 89 -11.92 -22.99 -9.85
CA ARG A 89 -12.88 -23.94 -9.24
C ARG A 89 -12.21 -25.16 -8.59
N HIS A 90 -10.89 -25.12 -8.40
CA HIS A 90 -10.12 -26.22 -7.84
C HIS A 90 -10.60 -26.53 -6.42
N GLY A 91 -10.96 -27.80 -6.15
CA GLY A 91 -11.44 -28.24 -4.85
C GLY A 91 -12.92 -27.95 -4.56
N ARG A 92 -13.68 -27.35 -5.49
CA ARG A 92 -15.12 -27.14 -5.29
C ARG A 92 -15.88 -28.45 -5.50
N ILE A 93 -16.48 -28.97 -4.43
CA ILE A 93 -17.44 -30.07 -4.48
C ILE A 93 -18.77 -29.52 -5.02
N SER A 94 -19.29 -30.13 -6.08
CA SER A 94 -20.62 -29.79 -6.60
C SER A 94 -21.69 -30.40 -5.69
N HIS A 95 -22.64 -29.58 -5.25
CA HIS A 95 -23.87 -30.03 -4.61
C HIS A 95 -25.01 -30.00 -5.61
N CYS A 96 -25.83 -31.05 -5.63
CA CYS A 96 -26.94 -31.17 -6.54
C CYS A 96 -28.13 -30.35 -6.07
N SER A 97 -28.59 -29.36 -6.83
CA SER A 97 -29.73 -28.52 -6.46
C SER A 97 -31.11 -29.23 -6.45
N ARG A 98 -31.15 -30.54 -6.74
CA ARG A 98 -32.36 -31.37 -6.65
C ARG A 98 -32.43 -32.18 -5.36
N CYS A 99 -31.30 -32.72 -4.90
CA CYS A 99 -31.24 -33.62 -3.74
C CYS A 99 -30.23 -33.18 -2.67
N ASP A 100 -29.58 -32.04 -2.86
CA ASP A 100 -28.54 -31.40 -2.02
C ASP A 100 -27.29 -32.25 -1.69
N GLN A 101 -27.19 -33.46 -2.25
CA GLN A 101 -26.04 -34.33 -2.08
C GLN A 101 -24.81 -33.85 -2.87
N ALA A 102 -23.64 -34.11 -2.31
CA ALA A 102 -22.34 -33.82 -2.88
C ALA A 102 -21.98 -34.77 -4.03
N GLY A 103 -21.11 -34.31 -4.94
CA GLY A 103 -20.45 -35.14 -5.96
C GLY A 103 -21.13 -35.20 -7.32
N HIS A 104 -22.29 -34.58 -7.51
CA HIS A 104 -22.96 -34.53 -8.82
C HIS A 104 -23.77 -33.24 -9.02
N ILE A 105 -24.23 -33.02 -10.26
CA ILE A 105 -25.01 -31.85 -10.69
C ILE A 105 -26.42 -32.31 -11.06
N LYS A 106 -27.41 -31.41 -11.00
CA LYS A 106 -28.84 -31.67 -11.30
C LYS A 106 -29.08 -32.49 -12.58
N SER A 107 -28.29 -32.28 -13.64
CA SER A 107 -28.42 -32.99 -14.92
C SER A 107 -28.14 -34.49 -14.82
N GLY A 108 -27.30 -34.93 -13.87
CA GLY A 108 -26.96 -36.33 -13.63
C GLY A 108 -27.64 -36.94 -12.40
N CYS A 109 -28.61 -36.25 -11.80
CA CYS A 109 -29.25 -36.69 -10.57
C CYS A 109 -30.33 -37.75 -10.82
N LYS A 110 -30.19 -38.91 -10.18
CA LYS A 110 -31.19 -40.00 -10.18
C LYS A 110 -32.03 -40.05 -8.90
N ASN A 111 -31.75 -39.18 -7.93
CA ASN A 111 -32.39 -39.18 -6.63
C ASN A 111 -33.71 -38.38 -6.65
N GLU A 112 -34.57 -38.68 -5.68
CA GLU A 112 -35.81 -37.95 -5.46
C GLU A 112 -35.55 -36.48 -5.07
N PRO A 113 -36.44 -35.56 -5.47
CA PRO A 113 -36.29 -34.15 -5.13
C PRO A 113 -36.52 -33.91 -3.64
N VAL A 114 -35.61 -33.18 -3.00
CA VAL A 114 -35.82 -32.69 -1.63
C VAL A 114 -36.71 -31.45 -1.71
N VAL A 115 -37.88 -31.50 -1.07
CA VAL A 115 -38.76 -30.33 -0.93
C VAL A 115 -38.25 -29.51 0.25
N VAL A 116 -37.58 -28.40 -0.02
CA VAL A 116 -37.17 -27.45 1.01
C VAL A 116 -38.35 -26.53 1.30
N GLU A 117 -39.08 -26.79 2.38
CA GLU A 117 -40.12 -25.89 2.88
C GLU A 117 -39.48 -24.69 3.59
N GLY A 118 -39.25 -23.61 2.85
CA GLY A 118 -38.69 -22.39 3.41
C GLY A 118 -38.72 -21.20 2.45
N PRO A 119 -38.66 -19.96 2.97
CA PRO A 119 -38.63 -18.77 2.13
C PRO A 119 -37.39 -18.77 1.23
N LYS A 120 -37.58 -18.55 -0.07
CA LYS A 120 -36.48 -18.45 -1.03
C LYS A 120 -35.55 -17.29 -0.63
N ASN A 121 -34.28 -17.58 -0.35
CA ASN A 121 -33.28 -16.55 -0.09
C ASN A 121 -33.23 -15.56 -1.27
N ARG A 122 -33.51 -14.28 -1.01
CA ARG A 122 -33.45 -13.22 -2.02
C ARG A 122 -32.01 -13.12 -2.53
N ARG A 123 -31.84 -13.00 -3.86
CA ARG A 123 -30.52 -12.77 -4.46
C ARG A 123 -29.90 -11.53 -3.81
N GLY A 124 -28.67 -11.67 -3.32
CA GLY A 124 -27.96 -10.62 -2.60
C GLY A 124 -27.84 -9.34 -3.42
N ARG A 125 -27.44 -8.26 -2.72
CA ARG A 125 -27.36 -6.88 -3.21
C ARG A 125 -26.88 -6.79 -4.67
N PRO A 126 -27.63 -6.11 -5.57
CA PRO A 126 -27.18 -5.87 -6.93
C PRO A 126 -25.82 -5.17 -6.93
N ARG A 127 -24.92 -5.59 -7.83
CA ARG A 127 -23.65 -4.89 -8.01
C ARG A 127 -23.93 -3.49 -8.59
N LYS A 128 -23.31 -2.47 -7.98
CA LYS A 128 -23.23 -1.11 -8.54
C LYS A 128 -22.43 -1.13 -9.83
#